data_AF-A0A381ULQ7-F1
#
_entry.id   AF-A0A381ULQ7-F1
#
_cell.length_a   1.000
_cell.length_b   1.000
_cell.length_c   1.000
_cell.angle_alpha   90.00
_cell.angle_beta   90.00
_cell.angle_gamma   90.00
#
_symmetry.space_group_name_H-M   'P 1'
#
loop_
_entity.id
_entity.type
_entity.pdbx_description
1 polymer ?
#
loop_
_entity_poly.entity_id
_entity_poly.type
_entity_poly.pdbx_seq_one_letter_code
_entity_poly.pdbx_strand_id
1 'polypeptide(L)'
;MSKPGVLNELAVTDIVGHVTTWEWELVNALDRNRIEPISDIDEFNRNATQNKKGRTSRQIIEDMEQIHRSLRDQLAKAPSGYFEPNEPFREFIDSCTVLHYQEHGSQIRIWGSKHSLAASNG
;
A
#
# COMPACT_ATOMS: atom_id res chain seq x y z
N MET A 1 9.19 13.20 4.68
CA MET A 1 8.44 12.27 3.79
C MET A 1 7.53 12.99 2.79
N SER A 2 7.29 14.31 2.93
CA SER A 2 6.40 15.08 2.06
C SER A 2 7.06 15.70 0.82
N LYS A 3 8.32 15.35 0.52
CA LYS A 3 9.00 15.87 -0.68
C LYS A 3 8.51 15.08 -1.90
N PRO A 4 8.01 15.75 -2.95
CA PRO A 4 7.51 15.08 -4.16
C PRO A 4 8.66 14.49 -4.98
N GLY A 5 8.32 13.75 -6.03
CA GLY A 5 9.31 13.23 -7.00
C GLY A 5 9.62 11.74 -6.88
N VAL A 6 8.94 10.98 -6.03
CA VAL A 6 9.18 9.53 -5.90
C VAL A 6 8.62 8.80 -7.12
N LEU A 7 7.39 9.14 -7.49
CA LEU A 7 6.75 8.74 -8.73
C LEU A 7 5.96 9.93 -9.27
N ASN A 8 6.45 10.58 -10.32
CA ASN A 8 5.94 11.88 -10.78
C ASN A 8 5.89 12.88 -9.61
N GLU A 9 4.73 13.47 -9.34
CA GLU A 9 4.53 14.44 -8.26
C GLU A 9 4.32 13.80 -6.87
N LEU A 10 4.28 12.47 -6.76
CA LEU A 10 3.99 11.79 -5.49
C LEU A 10 5.18 11.84 -4.54
N ALA A 11 4.90 12.15 -3.27
CA ALA A 11 5.83 12.03 -2.17
C ALA A 11 5.82 10.62 -1.56
N VAL A 12 6.78 10.35 -0.67
CA VAL A 12 6.87 9.05 0.04
C VAL A 12 5.58 8.75 0.82
N THR A 13 5.00 9.75 1.47
CA THR A 13 3.73 9.59 2.20
C THR A 13 2.55 9.24 1.31
N ASP A 14 2.53 9.72 0.07
CA ASP A 14 1.45 9.41 -0.86
C ASP A 14 1.52 7.95 -1.30
N ILE A 15 2.74 7.46 -1.56
CA ILE A 15 2.98 6.06 -1.91
C ILE A 15 2.68 5.13 -0.74
N VAL A 16 3.11 5.48 0.48
CA VAL A 16 2.77 4.70 1.68
C VAL A 16 1.24 4.67 1.87
N GLY A 17 0.58 5.82 1.78
CA GLY A 17 -0.88 5.89 1.88
C GLY A 17 -1.61 5.11 0.78
N HIS A 18 -1.05 5.05 -0.43
CA HIS A 18 -1.55 4.24 -1.54
C HIS A 18 -1.47 2.74 -1.20
N VAL A 19 -0.28 2.25 -0.83
CA VAL A 19 -0.06 0.84 -0.42
C VAL A 19 -1.00 0.45 0.73
N THR A 20 -1.08 1.28 1.76
CA THR A 20 -1.98 1.07 2.91
C THR A 20 -3.46 0.98 2.52
N THR A 21 -3.88 1.64 1.44
CA THR A 21 -5.27 1.54 0.95
C THR A 21 -5.56 0.15 0.41
N TRP A 22 -4.62 -0.44 -0.33
CA TRP A 22 -4.76 -1.79 -0.87
C TRP A 22 -4.64 -2.86 0.22
N GLU A 23 -3.79 -2.65 1.23
CA GLU A 23 -3.81 -3.50 2.43
C GLU A 23 -5.18 -3.46 3.11
N TRP A 24 -5.77 -2.27 3.27
CA TRP A 24 -7.10 -2.12 3.87
C TRP A 24 -8.18 -2.83 3.05
N GLU A 25 -8.14 -2.74 1.72
CA GLU A 25 -9.08 -3.47 0.87
C GLU A 25 -8.92 -4.99 1.04
N LEU A 26 -7.69 -5.49 1.08
CA LEU A 26 -7.41 -6.90 1.34
C LEU A 26 -7.92 -7.34 2.72
N VAL A 27 -7.73 -6.53 3.76
CA VAL A 27 -8.29 -6.81 5.10
C VAL A 27 -9.81 -6.99 5.02
N ASN A 28 -10.52 -6.10 4.32
CA ASN A 28 -11.97 -6.19 4.18
C ASN A 28 -12.40 -7.42 3.36
N ALA A 29 -11.67 -7.76 2.30
CA ALA A 29 -11.97 -8.93 1.49
C ALA A 29 -11.80 -10.24 2.27
N LEU A 30 -10.72 -10.33 3.06
CA LEU A 30 -10.47 -11.48 3.95
C LEU A 30 -11.53 -11.60 5.04
N ASP A 31 -11.89 -10.49 5.69
CA ASP A 31 -12.92 -10.46 6.73
C ASP A 31 -14.30 -10.92 6.20
N ARG A 32 -14.62 -10.54 4.96
CA ARG A 32 -15.86 -10.93 4.28
C ARG A 32 -15.79 -12.30 3.59
N ASN A 33 -14.61 -12.92 3.52
CA ASN A 33 -14.33 -14.09 2.69
C ASN A 33 -14.78 -13.91 1.23
N ARG A 34 -14.71 -12.67 0.72
CA ARG A 34 -15.12 -12.31 -0.65
C ARG A 34 -14.35 -11.11 -1.16
N ILE A 35 -13.82 -11.21 -2.39
CA ILE A 35 -13.26 -10.08 -3.13
C ILE A 35 -14.40 -9.37 -3.84
N GLU A 36 -14.59 -8.09 -3.54
CA GLU A 36 -15.54 -7.24 -4.28
C GLU A 36 -14.86 -6.70 -5.54
N PRO A 37 -15.52 -6.73 -6.71
CA PRO A 37 -14.95 -6.14 -7.91
C PRO A 37 -14.90 -4.62 -7.78
N ILE A 38 -13.72 -4.04 -7.99
CA ILE A 38 -13.53 -2.60 -8.11
C ILE A 38 -13.71 -2.23 -9.58
N SER A 39 -14.81 -1.54 -9.91
CA SER A 39 -15.17 -1.22 -11.29
C SER A 39 -14.27 -0.16 -11.93
N ASP A 40 -13.75 0.77 -11.13
CA ASP A 40 -12.81 1.82 -11.57
C ASP A 40 -11.69 1.97 -10.53
N ILE A 41 -10.53 1.41 -10.86
CA ILE A 41 -9.32 1.45 -10.02
C ILE A 41 -8.79 2.87 -9.90
N ASP A 42 -8.89 3.68 -10.96
CA ASP A 42 -8.41 5.05 -10.94
C ASP A 42 -9.28 5.92 -10.05
N GLU A 43 -10.61 5.74 -10.09
CA GLU A 43 -11.52 6.40 -9.16
C GLU A 43 -11.26 5.99 -7.71
N PHE A 44 -11.08 4.69 -7.46
CA PHE A 44 -10.72 4.19 -6.13
C PHE A 44 -9.44 4.84 -5.61
N ASN A 45 -8.38 4.90 -6.43
CA ASN A 45 -7.11 5.53 -6.07
C ASN A 45 -7.24 7.04 -5.86
N ARG A 46 -8.01 7.74 -6.69
CA ARG A 46 -8.30 9.18 -6.51
C ARG A 46 -9.03 9.43 -5.19
N ASN A 47 -10.06 8.65 -4.89
CA ASN A 47 -10.83 8.78 -3.65
C ASN A 47 -9.95 8.50 -2.43
N ALA A 48 -9.13 7.45 -2.49
CA ALA A 48 -8.17 7.12 -1.43
C ALA A 48 -7.16 8.24 -1.16
N THR A 49 -6.72 8.93 -2.21
CA THR A 49 -5.84 10.10 -2.13
C THR A 49 -6.55 11.29 -1.49
N GLN A 50 -7.77 11.60 -1.93
CA GLN A 50 -8.55 12.71 -1.34
C GLN A 50 -8.86 12.48 0.13
N ASN A 51 -9.18 11.25 0.54
CA ASN A 51 -9.47 10.90 1.94
C ASN A 51 -8.26 11.09 2.88
N LYS A 52 -7.05 11.14 2.32
CA LYS A 52 -5.80 11.35 3.07
C LYS A 52 -5.31 12.80 3.00
N LYS A 53 -5.99 13.66 2.24
CA LYS A 53 -5.64 15.08 2.12
C LYS A 53 -5.70 15.76 3.49
N GLY A 54 -4.63 16.48 3.85
CA GLY A 54 -4.51 17.16 5.14
C GLY A 54 -4.04 16.27 6.31
N ARG A 55 -3.84 14.96 6.10
CA ARG A 55 -3.19 14.12 7.11
C ARG A 55 -1.70 14.44 7.19
N THR A 56 -1.17 14.41 8.40
CA THR A 56 0.27 14.55 8.65
C THR A 56 1.01 13.27 8.29
N SER A 57 2.33 13.37 8.04
CA SER A 57 3.17 12.19 7.82
C SER A 57 3.06 11.16 8.95
N ARG A 58 2.91 11.64 10.20
CA ARG A 58 2.76 10.76 11.37
C ARG A 58 1.46 9.96 11.31
N GLN A 59 0.34 10.62 11.01
CA GLN A 59 -0.96 9.96 10.90
C GLN A 59 -0.95 8.90 9.79
N ILE A 60 -0.34 9.18 8.64
CA ILE A 60 -0.21 8.19 7.56
C ILE A 60 0.55 6.94 8.01
N ILE A 61 1.61 7.09 8.80
CA ILE A 61 2.36 5.95 9.34
C ILE A 61 1.55 5.22 10.42
N GLU A 62 0.83 5.93 11.28
CA GLU A 62 -0.06 5.32 12.28
C GLU A 62 -1.17 4.48 11.61
N ASP A 63 -1.76 4.98 10.52
CA ASP A 63 -2.73 4.25 9.71
C ASP A 63 -2.12 2.99 9.09
N MET A 64 -0.95 3.11 8.48
CA MET A 64 -0.21 2.00 7.88
C MET A 64 0.05 0.89 8.91
N GLU A 65 0.59 1.26 10.06
CA GLU A 65 0.90 0.34 11.15
C GLU A 65 -0.37 -0.37 11.68
N GLN A 66 -1.47 0.35 11.81
CA GLN A 66 -2.74 -0.23 12.26
C GLN A 66 -3.31 -1.21 11.23
N ILE A 67 -3.36 -0.82 9.97
CA ILE A 67 -3.92 -1.64 8.90
C ILE A 67 -3.05 -2.87 8.66
N HIS A 68 -1.73 -2.72 8.70
CA HIS A 68 -0.80 -3.84 8.53
C HIS A 68 -0.94 -4.88 9.65
N ARG A 69 -1.15 -4.44 10.90
CA ARG A 69 -1.47 -5.37 12.01
C ARG A 69 -2.77 -6.14 11.75
N SER A 70 -3.83 -5.43 11.36
CA SER A 70 -5.10 -6.08 11.01
C SER A 70 -4.95 -7.07 9.85
N LEU A 71 -4.14 -6.74 8.84
CA LEU A 71 -3.86 -7.63 7.73
C LEU A 71 -3.19 -8.92 8.19
N ARG A 72 -2.17 -8.81 9.06
CA ARG A 72 -1.51 -10.00 9.62
C ARG A 72 -2.48 -10.87 10.41
N ASP A 73 -3.37 -10.25 11.20
CA ASP A 73 -4.37 -10.98 11.98
C ASP A 73 -5.41 -11.70 11.09
N GLN A 74 -5.79 -11.09 9.97
CA GLN A 74 -6.71 -11.73 9.00
C GLN A 74 -6.01 -12.84 8.23
N LEU A 75 -4.79 -12.63 7.73
CA LEU A 75 -4.01 -13.66 7.04
C LEU A 75 -3.75 -14.88 7.91
N ALA A 76 -3.54 -14.70 9.21
CA ALA A 76 -3.36 -15.81 10.15
C ALA A 76 -4.61 -16.69 10.32
N LYS A 77 -5.80 -16.16 10.01
CA LYS A 77 -7.09 -16.86 10.11
C LYS A 77 -7.63 -17.32 8.75
N ALA A 78 -7.03 -16.84 7.66
CA ALA A 78 -7.48 -17.13 6.31
C ALA A 78 -7.41 -18.64 6.00
N PRO A 79 -8.37 -19.19 5.24
CA PRO A 79 -8.29 -20.57 4.76
C PRO A 79 -6.97 -20.83 4.05
N SER A 80 -6.32 -21.97 4.33
CA SER A 80 -5.05 -22.32 3.67
C SER A 80 -5.18 -22.39 2.14
N GLY A 81 -6.38 -22.73 1.65
CA GLY A 81 -6.72 -22.72 0.23
C GLY A 81 -6.49 -21.35 -0.43
N TYR A 82 -6.64 -20.24 0.28
CA TYR A 82 -6.41 -18.90 -0.29
C TYR A 82 -4.95 -18.66 -0.71
N PHE A 83 -4.02 -19.52 -0.30
CA PHE A 83 -2.61 -19.42 -0.64
C PHE A 83 -2.20 -20.37 -1.78
N GLU A 84 -3.10 -21.21 -2.27
CA GLU A 84 -2.81 -22.15 -3.35
C GLU A 84 -2.63 -21.44 -4.70
N PRO A 85 -1.87 -22.04 -5.65
CA PRO A 85 -1.71 -21.48 -6.98
C PRO A 85 -3.05 -21.32 -7.72
N ASN A 86 -3.19 -20.23 -8.48
CA ASN A 86 -4.38 -19.88 -9.28
C ASN A 86 -5.65 -19.56 -8.47
N GLU A 87 -5.56 -19.42 -7.15
CA GLU A 87 -6.67 -18.96 -6.33
C GLU A 87 -6.82 -17.43 -6.43
N PRO A 88 -8.03 -16.88 -6.62
CA PRO A 88 -8.22 -15.44 -6.72
C PRO A 88 -7.71 -14.67 -5.50
N PHE A 89 -7.88 -15.25 -4.30
CA PHE A 89 -7.30 -14.66 -3.09
C PHE A 89 -5.78 -14.68 -3.09
N ARG A 90 -5.14 -15.69 -3.68
CA ARG A 90 -3.69 -15.72 -3.79
C ARG A 90 -3.18 -14.56 -4.64
N GLU A 91 -3.77 -14.36 -5.81
CA GLU A 91 -3.45 -13.24 -6.71
C GLU A 91 -3.70 -11.89 -6.02
N PHE A 92 -4.81 -11.76 -5.29
CA PHE A 92 -5.16 -10.52 -4.61
C PHE A 92 -4.24 -10.22 -3.43
N ILE A 93 -3.86 -11.23 -2.64
CA ILE A 93 -2.86 -11.12 -1.57
C ILE A 93 -1.53 -10.65 -2.15
N ASP A 94 -1.05 -11.31 -3.21
CA ASP A 94 0.25 -10.97 -3.80
C ASP A 94 0.24 -9.54 -4.37
N SER A 95 -0.84 -9.16 -5.05
CA SER A 95 -1.02 -7.83 -5.67
C SER A 95 -1.15 -6.70 -4.66
N CYS A 96 -1.78 -6.93 -3.50
CA CYS A 96 -1.91 -5.90 -2.46
C CYS A 96 -0.69 -5.83 -1.54
N THR A 97 0.15 -6.87 -1.50
CA THR A 97 1.26 -6.99 -0.55
C THR A 97 2.61 -7.11 -1.24
N VAL A 98 3.17 -8.32 -1.39
CA VAL A 98 4.56 -8.56 -1.76
C VAL A 98 4.96 -7.87 -3.07
N LEU A 99 4.12 -7.93 -4.10
CA LEU A 99 4.42 -7.31 -5.39
C LEU A 99 4.40 -5.78 -5.26
N HIS A 100 3.41 -5.28 -4.53
CA HIS A 100 3.23 -3.85 -4.29
C HIS A 100 4.35 -3.24 -3.45
N TYR A 101 4.76 -3.94 -2.38
CA TYR A 101 5.87 -3.55 -1.53
C TYR A 101 7.20 -3.58 -2.30
N GLN A 102 7.39 -4.57 -3.18
CA GLN A 102 8.57 -4.66 -4.01
C GLN A 102 8.65 -3.49 -5.00
N GLU A 103 7.56 -3.21 -5.71
CA GLU A 103 7.49 -2.11 -6.67
C GLU A 103 7.72 -0.76 -5.99
N HIS A 104 6.84 -0.37 -5.07
CA HIS A 104 6.86 0.95 -4.47
C HIS A 104 8.00 1.14 -3.47
N GLY A 105 8.36 0.08 -2.73
CA GLY A 105 9.55 0.10 -1.89
C GLY A 105 10.82 0.36 -2.71
N SER A 106 10.90 -0.18 -3.94
CA SER A 106 12.04 0.10 -4.83
C SER A 106 12.04 1.54 -5.32
N GLN A 107 10.89 2.09 -5.70
CA GLN A 107 10.75 3.50 -6.09
C GLN A 107 11.19 4.44 -4.96
N ILE A 108 10.75 4.19 -3.72
CA ILE A 108 11.17 4.96 -2.54
C ILE A 108 12.68 4.84 -2.30
N ARG A 109 13.25 3.64 -2.38
CA ARG A 109 14.70 3.44 -2.19
C ARG A 109 15.53 4.16 -3.24
N ILE A 110 15.13 4.09 -4.51
CA ILE A 110 15.79 4.79 -5.63
C ILE A 110 15.72 6.32 -5.43
N TRP A 111 14.56 6.82 -5.03
CA TRP A 111 14.40 8.25 -4.73
C TRP A 111 15.27 8.66 -3.55
N GLY A 112 15.27 7.86 -2.48
CA GLY A 112 16.07 8.11 -1.27
C GLY A 112 17.57 8.15 -1.56
N SER A 113 18.10 7.21 -2.36
CA SER A 113 19.53 7.20 -2.69
C SER A 113 19.96 8.46 -3.46
N LYS A 114 19.17 8.90 -4.45
CA LYS A 114 19.42 10.14 -5.20
C LYS A 114 19.43 11.39 -4.32
N HIS A 115 18.58 11.42 -3.30
CA HIS A 115 18.42 12.58 -2.42
C HIS A 115 19.35 12.57 -1.21
N SER A 116 19.79 11.41 -0.74
CA SER A 116 20.84 11.29 0.28
C SER A 116 22.23 11.60 -0.31
N LEU A 117 22.51 11.19 -1.55
CA LEU A 117 23.77 11.50 -2.25
C LEU A 117 23.92 13.00 -2.57
N ALA A 118 22.81 13.69 -2.81
CA ALA A 118 22.81 15.15 -3.01
C ALA A 118 23.09 15.93 -1.72
N ALA A 119 22.75 15.38 -0.55
CA ALA A 119 22.98 16.01 0.75
C ALA A 119 24.41 15.81 1.29
N SER A 120 25.15 14.81 0.79
CA SER A 120 26.54 14.55 1.18
C SER A 120 27.58 15.27 0.32
N ASN A 121 27.17 15.88 -0.79
CA ASN A 121 28.04 16.60 -1.73
C ASN A 121 27.83 18.13 -1.69
N GLY A 122 27.17 18.66 -0.65
CA GLY A 122 26.86 20.07 -0.45
C GLY A 122 27.38 20.60 0.88
#